data_AF-A0A840E7I7-F1
#
_entry.id   AF-A0A840E7I7-F1
#
_cell.length_a   1.000
_cell.length_b   1.000
_cell.length_c   1.000
_cell.angle_alpha   90.00
_cell.angle_beta   90.00
_cell.angle_gamma   90.00
#
_symmetry.space_group_name_H-M   'P 1'
#
loop_
_entity.id
_entity.type
_entity.pdbx_description
1 polymer ?
#
loop_
_entity_poly.entity_id
_entity_poly.type
_entity_poly.pdbx_seq_one_letter_code
_entity_poly.pdbx_strand_id
1 'polypeptide(L)'
;MTRSETFETGEGNVDKIFIDRITELKDEFNSLVPVMKNNLLSLPFITQKMKDVRDATLDERINHYRLYRIQDQINWYSRKAEFNRNLSNQYFWLLIISQALAIIASVYIIVQPKTNFNFVGLFTTIAASLLTWIQVKKYNELNTAYSTTNIELVKARDTMSTILDENAFAKFVLDAENAVSREHTTWLAQRR
;
A
#
# COMPACT_ATOMS: atom_id res chain seq x y z
N MET A 1 5.01 -16.40 -14.37
CA MET A 1 4.45 -16.62 -13.02
C MET A 1 5.56 -17.24 -12.21
N THR A 2 6.00 -16.59 -11.14
CA THR A 2 7.09 -17.13 -10.33
C THR A 2 6.59 -18.37 -9.60
N ARG A 3 7.39 -19.45 -9.57
CA ARG A 3 7.06 -20.65 -8.82
C ARG A 3 7.00 -20.28 -7.33
N SER A 4 5.85 -20.47 -6.70
CA SER A 4 5.69 -20.41 -5.25
C SER A 4 5.24 -21.79 -4.77
N GLU A 5 5.53 -22.12 -3.52
CA GLU A 5 5.25 -23.44 -2.94
C GLU A 5 3.79 -23.90 -3.14
N THR A 6 2.82 -22.97 -3.10
CA THR A 6 1.39 -23.24 -3.35
C THR A 6 1.10 -23.79 -4.76
N PHE A 7 1.91 -23.44 -5.76
CA PHE A 7 1.75 -23.88 -7.14
C PHE A 7 2.67 -25.05 -7.52
N GLU A 8 3.59 -25.46 -6.62
CA GLU A 8 4.53 -26.56 -6.85
C GLU A 8 4.21 -27.83 -6.05
N THR A 9 3.43 -27.73 -4.96
CA THR A 9 3.19 -28.85 -4.03
C THR A 9 1.98 -29.73 -4.37
N GLY A 10 1.21 -29.40 -5.41
CA GLY A 10 0.03 -30.17 -5.84
C GLY A 10 0.31 -31.10 -7.02
N GLU A 11 -0.10 -32.37 -6.92
CA GLU A 11 -0.24 -33.28 -8.07
C GLU A 11 -1.35 -32.77 -9.01
N GLY A 12 -1.05 -31.77 -9.84
CA GLY A 12 -2.03 -31.17 -10.73
C GLY A 12 -1.41 -30.22 -11.75
N ASN A 13 -2.10 -30.00 -12.87
CA ASN A 13 -1.67 -29.04 -13.87
C ASN A 13 -1.73 -27.61 -13.27
N VAL A 14 -0.57 -26.99 -13.09
CA VAL A 14 -0.42 -25.63 -12.52
C VAL A 14 -1.28 -24.59 -13.23
N ASP A 15 -1.45 -24.73 -14.55
CA ASP A 15 -2.28 -23.84 -15.34
C ASP A 15 -3.74 -23.90 -14.88
N LYS A 16 -4.23 -25.09 -14.51
CA LYS A 16 -5.58 -25.29 -13.99
C LYS A 16 -5.76 -24.63 -12.62
N ILE A 17 -4.81 -24.85 -11.70
CA ILE A 17 -4.83 -24.25 -10.36
C ILE A 17 -4.89 -22.72 -10.45
N PHE A 18 -4.09 -22.12 -11.35
CA PHE A 18 -4.10 -20.68 -11.54
C PHE A 18 -5.44 -20.18 -12.09
N ILE A 19 -6.00 -20.85 -13.11
CA ILE A 19 -7.29 -20.47 -13.71
C ILE A 19 -8.43 -20.60 -12.69
N ASP A 20 -8.45 -21.67 -11.92
CA ASP A 20 -9.46 -21.88 -10.87
C ASP A 20 -9.39 -20.75 -9.83
N ARG A 21 -8.18 -20.36 -9.40
CA ARG A 21 -8.00 -19.26 -8.44
C ARG A 21 -8.42 -17.90 -8.99
N ILE A 22 -8.13 -17.61 -10.26
CA ILE A 22 -8.60 -16.37 -10.90
C ILE A 22 -10.13 -16.37 -11.03
N THR A 23 -10.73 -17.53 -11.28
CA THR A 23 -12.19 -17.68 -11.36
C THR A 23 -12.84 -17.45 -10.00
N GLU A 24 -12.28 -18.01 -8.91
CA GLU A 24 -12.72 -17.72 -7.54
C GLU A 24 -12.66 -16.22 -7.22
N LEU A 25 -11.55 -15.55 -7.57
CA LEU A 25 -11.40 -14.11 -7.36
C LEU A 25 -12.41 -13.30 -8.18
N LYS A 26 -12.67 -13.70 -9.43
CA LYS A 26 -13.71 -13.07 -10.25
C LYS A 26 -15.07 -13.20 -9.55
N ASP A 27 -15.38 -14.37 -9.01
CA ASP A 27 -16.67 -14.62 -8.37
C ASP A 27 -16.82 -13.83 -7.05
N GLU A 28 -15.74 -13.71 -6.28
CA GLU A 28 -15.68 -12.86 -5.07
C GLU A 28 -15.86 -11.37 -5.41
N PHE A 29 -15.27 -10.91 -6.51
CA PHE A 29 -15.29 -9.51 -6.95
C PHE A 29 -16.18 -9.29 -8.19
N ASN A 30 -17.31 -10.00 -8.28
CA ASN A 30 -18.22 -9.95 -9.43
C ASN A 30 -18.72 -8.53 -9.77
N SER A 31 -18.78 -7.63 -8.78
CA SER A 31 -19.14 -6.23 -8.96
C SER A 31 -18.13 -5.41 -9.78
N LEU A 32 -16.87 -5.87 -9.90
CA LEU A 32 -15.84 -5.20 -10.70
C LEU A 32 -15.94 -5.53 -12.19
N VAL A 33 -16.52 -6.68 -12.54
CA VAL A 33 -16.59 -7.18 -13.92
C VAL A 33 -17.23 -6.17 -14.89
N PRO A 34 -18.36 -5.51 -14.56
CA PRO A 34 -18.99 -4.53 -15.46
C PRO A 34 -18.19 -3.23 -15.66
N VAL A 35 -17.24 -2.92 -14.76
CA VAL A 35 -16.45 -1.68 -14.78
C VAL A 35 -15.09 -1.88 -15.46
N MET A 36 -14.68 -3.14 -15.67
CA MET A 36 -13.46 -3.48 -16.37
C MET A 36 -13.57 -3.26 -17.88
N LYS A 37 -12.45 -2.91 -18.52
CA LYS A 37 -12.42 -2.74 -19.98
C LYS A 37 -12.52 -4.11 -20.66
N ASN A 38 -13.48 -4.27 -21.59
CA ASN A 38 -13.72 -5.53 -22.30
C ASN A 38 -12.49 -6.11 -23.01
N ASN A 39 -11.57 -5.26 -23.49
CA ASN A 39 -10.33 -5.70 -24.12
C ASN A 39 -9.35 -6.37 -23.14
N LEU A 40 -9.43 -6.07 -21.84
CA LEU A 40 -8.65 -6.74 -20.80
C LEU A 40 -9.28 -8.09 -20.44
N LEU A 41 -10.61 -8.17 -20.48
CA LEU A 41 -11.36 -9.40 -20.19
C LEU A 41 -11.18 -10.48 -21.27
N SER A 42 -10.82 -10.08 -22.49
CA SER A 42 -10.53 -11.01 -23.60
C SER A 42 -9.09 -11.56 -23.61
N LEU A 43 -8.22 -11.10 -22.70
CA LEU A 43 -6.85 -11.60 -22.63
C LEU A 43 -6.80 -13.02 -22.05
N PRO A 44 -5.85 -13.87 -22.49
CA PRO A 44 -5.65 -15.17 -21.87
C PRO A 44 -5.24 -14.98 -20.41
N PHE A 45 -5.81 -15.77 -19.50
CA PHE A 45 -5.43 -15.75 -18.08
C PHE A 45 -3.95 -16.04 -17.88
N ILE A 46 -3.38 -16.95 -18.68
CA ILE A 46 -1.95 -17.27 -18.66
C ILE A 46 -1.30 -16.70 -19.91
N THR A 47 -0.47 -15.68 -19.73
CA THR A 47 0.26 -15.05 -20.83
C THR A 47 1.50 -15.86 -21.21
N GLN A 48 1.99 -15.69 -22.46
CA GLN A 48 3.23 -16.32 -22.89
C GLN A 48 4.40 -15.94 -21.99
N LYS A 49 4.50 -14.66 -21.60
CA LYS A 49 5.54 -14.19 -20.68
C LYS A 49 5.52 -14.91 -19.33
N MET A 50 4.35 -15.31 -18.84
CA MET A 50 4.25 -16.08 -17.60
C MET A 50 4.87 -17.47 -17.73
N LYS A 51 4.74 -18.12 -18.89
CA LYS A 51 5.36 -19.40 -19.21
C LYS A 51 6.87 -19.23 -19.38
N ASP A 52 7.30 -18.24 -20.15
CA ASP A 52 8.73 -17.95 -20.37
C ASP A 52 9.47 -17.75 -19.04
N VAL A 53 8.89 -16.99 -18.09
CA VAL A 53 9.48 -16.79 -16.76
C VAL A 53 9.48 -18.07 -15.93
N ARG A 54 8.50 -18.97 -16.12
CA ARG A 54 8.43 -20.24 -15.39
C ARG A 54 9.46 -21.25 -15.90
N ASP A 55 9.79 -21.19 -17.19
CA ASP A 55 10.74 -22.07 -17.87
C ASP A 55 12.19 -21.55 -17.80
N ALA A 56 12.38 -20.29 -17.39
CA ALA A 56 13.68 -19.69 -17.17
C ALA A 56 14.46 -20.37 -16.03
N THR A 57 15.78 -20.17 -16.03
CA THR A 57 16.69 -20.68 -14.99
C THR A 57 16.38 -20.07 -13.62
N LEU A 58 16.83 -20.73 -12.54
CA LEU A 58 16.66 -20.23 -11.18
C LEU A 58 17.19 -18.80 -11.03
N ASP A 59 18.40 -18.52 -11.53
CA ASP A 59 19.01 -17.18 -11.45
C ASP A 59 18.21 -16.13 -12.22
N GLU A 60 17.72 -16.46 -13.41
CA GLU A 60 16.86 -15.56 -14.19
C GLU A 60 15.55 -15.26 -13.46
N ARG A 61 14.95 -16.27 -12.82
CA ARG A 61 13.72 -16.12 -12.04
C ARG A 61 13.92 -15.30 -10.77
N ILE A 62 15.01 -15.51 -10.05
CA ILE A 62 15.39 -14.69 -8.89
C ILE A 62 15.57 -13.24 -9.31
N ASN A 63 16.33 -12.99 -10.38
CA ASN A 63 16.55 -11.65 -10.93
C ASN A 63 15.24 -11.00 -11.39
N HIS A 64 14.38 -11.76 -12.09
CA HIS A 64 13.08 -11.28 -12.56
C HIS A 64 12.18 -10.88 -11.39
N TYR A 65 12.06 -11.74 -10.37
CA TYR A 65 11.26 -11.45 -9.18
C TYR A 65 11.82 -10.26 -8.39
N ARG A 66 13.15 -10.17 -8.24
CA ARG A 66 13.80 -9.04 -7.58
C ARG A 66 13.47 -7.71 -8.28
N LEU A 67 13.61 -7.67 -9.61
CA LEU A 67 13.45 -6.43 -10.39
C LEU A 67 11.99 -6.01 -10.57
N TYR A 68 11.11 -6.95 -10.89
CA TYR A 68 9.74 -6.63 -11.28
C TYR A 68 8.72 -6.75 -10.15
N ARG A 69 9.01 -7.53 -9.10
CA ARG A 69 8.12 -7.67 -7.94
C ARG A 69 8.64 -6.90 -6.74
N ILE A 70 9.80 -7.26 -6.22
CA ILE A 70 10.30 -6.70 -4.95
C ILE A 70 10.66 -5.22 -5.09
N GLN A 71 11.39 -4.83 -6.15
CA GLN A 71 11.77 -3.44 -6.35
C GLN A 71 10.55 -2.54 -6.63
N ASP A 72 9.54 -3.04 -7.33
CA ASP A 72 8.27 -2.32 -7.53
C ASP A 72 7.56 -2.07 -6.19
N GLN A 73 7.48 -3.08 -5.33
CA GLN A 73 6.91 -2.93 -3.98
C GLN A 73 7.70 -1.94 -3.13
N ILE A 74 9.03 -2.02 -3.10
CA ILE A 74 9.88 -1.04 -2.40
C ILE A 74 9.57 0.38 -2.89
N ASN A 75 9.50 0.59 -4.20
CA ASN A 75 9.19 1.90 -4.77
C ASN A 75 7.78 2.38 -4.37
N TRP A 76 6.79 1.49 -4.38
CA TRP A 76 5.41 1.82 -3.99
C TRP A 76 5.33 2.18 -2.50
N TYR A 77 5.87 1.34 -1.62
CA TYR A 77 5.84 1.54 -0.16
C TYR A 77 6.62 2.79 0.25
N SER A 78 7.79 3.03 -0.33
CA SER A 78 8.58 4.24 -0.11
C SER A 78 7.82 5.50 -0.50
N ARG A 79 7.24 5.54 -1.72
CA ARG A 79 6.42 6.68 -2.17
C ARG A 79 5.19 6.87 -1.27
N LYS A 80 4.58 5.78 -0.82
CA LYS A 80 3.39 5.84 0.04
C LYS A 80 3.73 6.37 1.42
N ALA A 81 4.85 5.97 2.01
CA ALA A 81 5.36 6.52 3.25
C ALA A 81 5.58 8.03 3.13
N GLU A 82 6.33 8.47 2.11
CA GLU A 82 6.61 9.89 1.86
C GLU A 82 5.34 10.72 1.66
N PHE A 83 4.38 10.22 0.88
CA PHE A 83 3.08 10.87 0.69
C PHE A 83 2.36 11.10 2.03
N ASN A 84 2.31 10.08 2.89
CA ASN A 84 1.67 10.19 4.21
C ASN A 84 2.43 11.13 5.14
N ARG A 85 3.77 11.11 5.10
CA ARG A 85 4.61 12.07 5.85
C ARG A 85 4.30 13.51 5.46
N ASN A 86 4.22 13.79 4.16
CA ASN A 86 3.94 15.12 3.64
C ASN A 86 2.55 15.60 4.06
N LEU A 87 1.52 14.75 3.94
CA LEU A 87 0.18 15.08 4.42
C LEU A 87 0.14 15.31 5.93
N SER A 88 0.79 14.45 6.71
CA SER A 88 0.87 14.62 8.17
C SER A 88 1.44 16.00 8.53
N ASN A 89 2.54 16.39 7.89
CA ASN A 89 3.17 17.69 8.11
C ASN A 89 2.28 18.86 7.65
N GLN A 90 1.63 18.74 6.49
CA GLN A 90 0.74 19.78 5.98
C GLN A 90 -0.44 20.03 6.94
N TYR A 91 -1.13 18.98 7.38
CA TYR A 91 -2.26 19.12 8.31
C TYR A 91 -1.81 19.61 9.69
N PHE A 92 -0.63 19.20 10.16
CA PHE A 92 -0.05 19.72 11.40
C PHE A 92 0.19 21.23 11.32
N TRP A 93 0.78 21.73 10.23
CA TRP A 93 0.99 23.16 10.04
C TRP A 93 -0.32 23.93 9.86
N LEU A 94 -1.31 23.39 9.13
CA LEU A 94 -2.64 24.00 9.03
C LEU A 94 -3.32 24.14 10.40
N LEU A 95 -3.17 23.14 11.27
CA LEU A 95 -3.69 23.18 12.63
C LEU A 95 -3.02 24.29 13.45
N ILE A 96 -1.68 24.39 13.41
CA ILE A 96 -0.92 25.44 14.11
C ILE A 96 -1.34 26.83 13.63
N ILE A 97 -1.44 27.03 12.31
CA ILE A 97 -1.83 28.32 11.72
C ILE A 97 -3.26 28.69 12.16
N SER A 98 -4.19 27.74 12.13
CA SER A 98 -5.57 27.97 12.59
C SER A 98 -5.63 28.38 14.06
N GLN A 99 -4.82 27.74 14.92
CA GLN A 99 -4.74 28.12 16.33
C GLN A 99 -4.10 29.49 16.54
N ALA A 100 -3.03 29.81 15.81
CA ALA A 100 -2.40 31.13 15.85
C ALA A 100 -3.38 32.24 15.43
N LEU A 101 -4.15 32.02 14.36
CA LEU A 101 -5.20 32.95 13.92
C LEU A 101 -6.31 33.12 14.96
N ALA A 102 -6.71 32.05 15.66
CA ALA A 102 -7.68 32.14 16.75
C ALA A 102 -7.16 32.99 17.92
N ILE A 103 -5.87 32.86 18.27
CA ILE A 103 -5.23 33.66 19.32
C ILE A 103 -5.16 35.13 18.89
N ILE A 104 -4.73 35.41 17.66
CA ILE A 104 -4.66 36.78 17.11
C ILE A 104 -6.05 37.42 17.11
N ALA A 105 -7.08 36.71 16.67
CA ALA A 105 -8.46 37.19 16.69
C ALA A 105 -8.94 37.46 18.13
N SER A 106 -8.54 36.62 19.09
CA SER A 106 -8.89 36.80 20.51
C SER A 106 -8.26 38.07 21.08
N VAL A 107 -6.97 38.30 20.80
CA VAL A 107 -6.27 39.53 21.21
C VAL A 107 -6.86 40.76 20.53
N TYR A 108 -7.24 40.67 19.26
CA TYR A 108 -7.84 41.78 18.52
C TYR A 108 -9.14 42.29 19.17
N ILE A 109 -10.03 41.37 19.60
CA ILE A 109 -11.27 41.72 20.29
C ILE A 109 -10.99 42.45 21.62
N ILE A 110 -9.95 42.05 22.35
CA ILE A 110 -9.54 42.68 23.61
C ILE A 110 -9.07 44.12 23.37
N VAL A 111 -8.30 44.36 22.30
CA VAL A 111 -7.76 45.70 21.97
C VAL A 111 -8.84 46.61 21.35
N GLN A 112 -9.78 46.05 20.60
CA GLN A 112 -10.84 46.80 19.90
C GLN A 112 -12.25 46.32 20.29
N PRO A 113 -12.67 46.55 21.55
CA PRO A 113 -13.91 46.00 22.09
C PRO A 113 -15.20 46.57 21.46
N LYS A 114 -15.11 47.63 20.66
CA LYS A 114 -16.25 48.23 19.94
C LYS A 114 -16.53 47.56 18.58
N THR A 115 -15.73 46.59 18.16
CA THR A 115 -15.93 45.88 16.89
C THR A 115 -16.88 44.70 17.06
N ASN A 116 -17.84 44.54 16.15
CA ASN A 116 -18.79 43.41 16.16
C ASN A 116 -18.27 42.15 15.46
N PHE A 117 -17.04 42.19 14.91
CA PHE A 117 -16.46 41.07 14.17
C PHE A 117 -15.72 40.10 15.10
N ASN A 118 -16.27 38.89 15.27
CA ASN A 118 -15.64 37.83 16.05
C ASN A 118 -15.30 36.61 15.18
N PHE A 119 -14.02 36.49 14.80
CA PHE A 119 -13.52 35.34 14.04
C PHE A 119 -12.93 34.23 14.94
N VAL A 120 -12.94 34.39 16.27
CA VAL A 120 -12.39 33.38 17.19
C VAL A 120 -13.13 32.07 17.01
N GLY A 121 -14.47 32.10 17.03
CA GLY A 121 -15.31 30.92 16.85
C GLY A 121 -15.09 30.21 15.51
N LEU A 122 -14.79 30.96 14.44
CA LEU A 122 -14.49 30.39 13.14
C LEU A 122 -13.17 29.62 13.17
N PHE A 123 -12.08 30.24 13.64
CA PHE A 123 -10.76 29.62 13.65
C PHE A 123 -10.65 28.47 14.66
N THR A 124 -11.36 28.52 15.79
CA THR A 124 -11.41 27.39 16.73
C THR A 124 -12.18 26.21 16.15
N THR A 125 -13.28 26.45 15.43
CA THR A 125 -14.04 25.38 14.74
C THR A 125 -13.22 24.73 13.63
N ILE A 126 -12.47 25.52 12.85
CA ILE A 126 -11.55 25.00 11.83
C ILE A 126 -10.45 24.15 12.49
N ALA A 127 -9.84 24.63 13.58
CA ALA A 127 -8.82 23.88 14.31
C ALA A 127 -9.37 22.55 14.86
N ALA A 128 -10.57 22.56 15.44
CA ALA A 128 -11.22 21.34 15.92
C ALA A 128 -11.49 20.34 14.78
N SER A 129 -11.98 20.83 13.63
CA SER A 129 -12.23 20.01 12.45
C SER A 129 -10.95 19.39 11.88
N LEU A 130 -9.86 20.18 11.80
CA LEU A 130 -8.54 19.70 11.38
C LEU A 130 -7.99 18.64 12.34
N LEU A 131 -8.15 18.85 13.65
CA LEU A 131 -7.72 17.90 14.67
C LEU A 131 -8.47 16.56 14.50
N THR A 132 -9.78 16.59 14.34
CA THR A 132 -10.58 15.38 14.06
C THR A 132 -10.13 14.72 12.77
N TRP A 133 -9.87 15.49 11.71
CA TRP A 133 -9.39 14.94 10.45
C TRP A 133 -8.04 14.22 10.58
N ILE A 134 -7.10 14.79 11.35
CA ILE A 134 -5.80 14.18 11.66
C ILE A 134 -6.01 12.86 12.42
N GLN A 135 -6.86 12.85 13.44
CA GLN A 135 -7.15 11.66 14.25
C GLN A 135 -7.80 10.54 13.44
N VAL A 136 -8.67 10.88 12.49
CA VAL A 136 -9.33 9.90 11.61
C VAL A 136 -8.36 9.37 10.55
N LYS A 137 -7.55 10.24 9.94
CA LYS A 137 -6.70 9.85 8.81
C LYS A 137 -5.39 9.20 9.21
N LYS A 138 -4.88 9.49 10.41
CA LYS A 138 -3.71 8.81 11.01
C LYS A 138 -2.50 8.75 10.06
N TYR A 139 -2.25 9.82 9.30
CA TYR A 139 -1.19 9.87 8.31
C TYR A 139 0.19 9.53 8.89
N ASN A 140 0.45 9.91 10.15
CA ASN A 140 1.71 9.56 10.82
C ASN A 140 1.84 8.06 11.11
N GLU A 141 0.77 7.40 11.60
CA GLU A 141 0.75 5.95 11.81
C GLU A 141 0.97 5.20 10.50
N LEU A 142 0.30 5.63 9.43
CA LEU A 142 0.44 5.07 8.09
C LEU A 142 1.86 5.23 7.54
N ASN A 143 2.46 6.42 7.70
CA ASN A 143 3.85 6.65 7.30
C ASN A 143 4.81 5.68 7.99
N THR A 144 4.67 5.50 9.31
CA THR A 144 5.52 4.58 10.08
C THR A 144 5.32 3.13 9.62
N ALA A 145 4.07 2.68 9.45
CA ALA A 145 3.78 1.34 8.96
C ALA A 145 4.46 1.10 7.60
N TYR A 146 4.18 1.94 6.60
CA TYR A 146 4.77 1.79 5.27
C TYR A 146 6.30 1.89 5.25
N SER A 147 6.89 2.72 6.13
CA SER A 147 8.35 2.83 6.25
C SER A 147 8.98 1.54 6.79
N THR A 148 8.35 0.92 7.79
CA THR A 148 8.80 -0.36 8.36
C THR A 148 8.75 -1.45 7.31
N THR A 149 7.62 -1.60 6.61
CA THR A 149 7.47 -2.60 5.53
C THR A 149 8.48 -2.38 4.41
N ASN A 150 8.74 -1.11 4.05
CA ASN A 150 9.76 -0.80 3.05
C ASN A 150 11.15 -1.29 3.48
N ILE A 151 11.54 -1.11 4.75
CA ILE A 151 12.81 -1.61 5.30
C ILE A 151 12.85 -3.15 5.27
N GLU A 152 11.75 -3.82 5.63
CA GLU A 152 11.65 -5.27 5.57
C GLU A 152 11.78 -5.80 4.13
N LEU A 153 11.15 -5.15 3.15
CA LEU A 153 11.27 -5.49 1.74
C LEU A 153 12.68 -5.27 1.19
N VAL A 154 13.34 -4.17 1.60
CA VAL A 154 14.76 -3.92 1.25
C VAL A 154 15.65 -5.00 1.84
N LYS A 155 15.45 -5.40 3.10
CA LYS A 155 16.18 -6.50 3.71
C LYS A 155 15.94 -7.81 2.96
N ALA A 156 14.69 -8.12 2.63
CA ALA A 156 14.33 -9.32 1.87
C ALA A 156 15.05 -9.34 0.51
N ARG A 157 15.03 -8.23 -0.23
CA ARG A 157 15.75 -8.04 -1.49
C ARG A 157 17.24 -8.34 -1.36
N ASP A 158 17.88 -7.80 -0.32
CA ASP A 158 19.33 -7.93 -0.14
C ASP A 158 19.73 -9.35 0.28
N THR A 159 18.81 -10.10 0.92
CA THR A 159 19.00 -11.52 1.24
C THR A 159 18.70 -12.47 0.07
N MET A 160 18.09 -12.01 -1.03
CA MET A 160 17.74 -12.89 -2.15
C MET A 160 18.95 -13.49 -2.87
N SER A 161 20.11 -12.83 -2.82
CA SER A 161 21.33 -13.28 -3.49
C SER A 161 21.96 -14.53 -2.85
N THR A 162 21.52 -14.93 -1.67
CA THR A 162 22.02 -16.13 -0.97
C THR A 162 21.21 -17.38 -1.28
N ILE A 163 20.13 -17.27 -2.06
CA ILE A 163 19.25 -18.37 -2.43
C ILE A 163 19.90 -19.15 -3.58
N LEU A 164 20.24 -20.43 -3.34
CA LEU A 164 20.92 -21.29 -4.31
C LEU A 164 20.07 -22.49 -4.77
N ASP A 165 18.89 -22.69 -4.18
CA ASP A 165 18.03 -23.84 -4.41
C ASP A 165 16.61 -23.44 -4.82
N GLU A 166 15.96 -24.29 -5.63
CA GLU A 166 14.60 -24.08 -6.12
C GLU A 166 13.56 -24.12 -4.99
N ASN A 167 13.69 -25.02 -4.02
CA ASN A 167 12.73 -25.08 -2.89
C ASN A 167 12.90 -23.87 -1.98
N ALA A 168 14.14 -23.47 -1.72
CA ALA A 168 14.43 -22.25 -0.97
C ALA A 168 13.84 -21.01 -1.65
N PHE A 169 13.92 -20.92 -2.97
CA PHE A 169 13.31 -19.81 -3.72
C PHE A 169 11.77 -19.86 -3.71
N ALA A 170 11.16 -21.02 -3.92
CA ALA A 170 9.70 -21.18 -3.89
C ALA A 170 9.11 -20.81 -2.52
N LYS A 171 9.78 -21.20 -1.43
CA LYS A 171 9.42 -20.83 -0.06
C LYS A 171 9.60 -19.33 0.18
N PHE A 172 10.72 -18.75 -0.26
CA PHE A 172 10.95 -17.30 -0.14
C PHE A 172 9.85 -16.50 -0.85
N VAL A 173 9.47 -16.89 -2.07
CA VAL A 173 8.40 -16.24 -2.82
C VAL A 173 7.07 -16.33 -2.04
N LEU A 174 6.73 -17.51 -1.52
CA LEU A 174 5.52 -17.67 -0.71
C LEU A 174 5.53 -16.78 0.54
N ASP A 175 6.64 -16.77 1.29
CA ASP A 175 6.77 -15.97 2.51
C ASP A 175 6.68 -14.46 2.22
N ALA A 176 7.32 -14.01 1.13
CA ALA A 176 7.27 -12.61 0.69
C ALA A 176 5.84 -12.21 0.27
N GLU A 177 5.16 -13.01 -0.55
CA GLU A 177 3.79 -12.71 -0.99
C GLU A 177 2.78 -12.76 0.16
N ASN A 178 2.97 -13.68 1.11
CA ASN A 178 2.16 -13.75 2.33
C ASN A 178 2.39 -12.55 3.25
N ALA A 179 3.63 -12.07 3.38
CA ALA A 179 3.92 -10.86 4.14
C ALA A 179 3.22 -9.64 3.54
N VAL A 180 3.34 -9.44 2.22
CA VAL A 180 2.65 -8.36 1.50
C VAL A 180 1.13 -8.49 1.62
N SER A 181 0.58 -9.69 1.50
CA SER A 181 -0.86 -9.92 1.63
C SER A 181 -1.39 -9.62 3.04
N ARG A 182 -0.66 -10.05 4.09
CA ARG A 182 -1.02 -9.79 5.50
C ARG A 182 -1.08 -8.31 5.82
N GLU A 183 -0.12 -7.54 5.33
CA GLU A 183 -0.11 -6.08 5.44
C GLU A 183 -1.38 -5.46 4.87
N HIS A 184 -1.78 -5.85 3.65
CA HIS A 184 -3.00 -5.35 3.02
C HIS A 184 -4.26 -5.73 3.81
N THR A 185 -4.35 -6.96 4.32
CA THR A 185 -5.50 -7.38 5.14
C THR A 185 -5.56 -6.65 6.49
N THR A 186 -4.42 -6.43 7.14
CA THR A 186 -4.34 -5.67 8.39
C THR A 186 -4.77 -4.22 8.17
N TRP A 187 -4.36 -3.61 7.06
CA TRP A 187 -4.80 -2.27 6.68
C TRP A 187 -6.30 -2.20 6.41
N LEU A 188 -6.87 -3.20 5.73
CA LEU A 188 -8.32 -3.29 5.51
C LEU A 188 -9.10 -3.48 6.82
N ALA A 189 -8.57 -4.26 7.76
CA ALA A 189 -9.17 -4.47 9.08
C ALA A 189 -9.13 -3.19 9.93
N GLN A 190 -8.06 -2.42 9.87
CA GLN A 190 -7.91 -1.14 10.58
C GLN A 190 -8.76 0.00 9.99
N ARG A 191 -9.27 -0.16 8.76
CA ARG A 191 -10.10 0.83 8.06
C ARG A 191 -11.61 0.65 8.32
N ARG A 192 -12.01 -0.46 8.94
CA ARG A 192 -13.39 -0.68 9.43
C ARG A 192 -13.55 -0.07 10.81
#